data_AF-A0AAD2DY89-F1
#
_entry.id   AF-A0AAD2DY89-F1
#
_cell.length_a   1.000
_cell.length_b   1.000
_cell.length_c   1.000
_cell.angle_alpha   90.00
_cell.angle_beta   90.00
_cell.angle_gamma   90.00
#
_symmetry.space_group_name_H-M   'P 1'
#
loop_
_entity.id
_entity.type
_entity.pdbx_description
1 polymer ?
#
loop_
_entity_poly.entity_id
_entity_poly.type
_entity_poly.pdbx_seq_one_letter_code
_entity_poly.pdbx_strand_id
1 'polypeptide(L)'
;MDCSICSAMPYILRPPRNTICGACYEGARSIITFTNRLDNEKGTEKPSNNSVSSSNSTKGFANALKWMKEMKELEEELIEKISFLSEFAAAFRDEIHTDIQVKPGDDGPSIPAHKALLAARSSIFRNILDSDGCKAPPNDTITLPELNYEELESLLEFLYSGHLPKEKVEKHVYSLSVAADKYEIPFLQKYCEHQMLGSLNSFNALDILEISDTCSNQSLKETSLNFIVRNMEEIVFSSRFDAFALKNPHLTVQITRASFVDIKNSRNAV
;
A
#
# COMPACT_ATOMS: atom_id res chain seq x y z
N MET A 1 -0.09 41.09 22.42
CA MET A 1 0.67 40.23 23.36
C MET A 1 -0.34 39.22 23.81
N ASP A 2 -0.32 38.10 23.10
CA ASP A 2 -1.47 37.24 22.93
C ASP A 2 -1.34 36.05 23.88
N CYS A 3 -2.44 35.45 24.33
CA CYS A 3 -2.34 34.15 25.00
C CYS A 3 -1.66 33.21 24.00
N SER A 4 -0.64 32.48 24.44
CA SER A 4 0.12 31.58 23.55
C SER A 4 -0.73 30.49 22.88
N ILE A 5 -1.98 30.32 23.33
CA ILE A 5 -2.97 29.38 22.81
C ILE A 5 -4.14 30.08 22.08
N CYS A 6 -4.53 31.30 22.47
CA CYS A 6 -5.65 32.00 21.85
C CYS A 6 -5.40 33.50 21.65
N SER A 7 -5.51 33.98 20.41
CA SER A 7 -5.24 35.39 20.07
C SER A 7 -6.41 36.35 20.35
N ALA A 8 -7.46 35.89 21.05
CA ALA A 8 -8.77 36.55 21.08
C ALA A 8 -9.07 37.43 22.31
N MET A 9 -8.10 37.67 23.21
CA MET A 9 -8.36 38.40 24.47
C MET A 9 -8.26 39.94 24.31
N PRO A 10 -9.28 40.71 24.78
CA PRO A 10 -9.24 42.17 24.84
C PRO A 10 -8.03 42.70 25.61
N TYR A 11 -7.48 43.85 25.18
CA TYR A 11 -6.19 44.38 25.66
C TYR A 11 -6.07 44.54 27.18
N ILE A 12 -7.20 44.77 27.86
CA ILE A 12 -7.28 45.15 29.29
C ILE A 12 -7.17 43.93 30.23
N LEU A 13 -7.38 42.71 29.73
CA LEU A 13 -7.31 41.46 30.52
C LEU A 13 -6.08 40.61 30.17
N ARG A 14 -5.05 41.22 29.55
CA ARG A 14 -3.90 40.48 29.02
C ARG A 14 -2.91 40.08 30.12
N PRO A 15 -2.62 38.78 30.27
CA PRO A 15 -1.57 38.31 31.17
C PRO A 15 -0.16 38.72 30.68
N PRO A 16 0.86 38.73 31.55
CA PRO A 16 2.26 38.90 31.16
C PRO A 16 2.76 37.78 30.22
N ARG A 17 3.94 37.95 29.61
CA ARG A 17 4.51 36.99 28.64
C ARG A 17 4.58 35.57 29.22
N ASN A 18 4.32 34.57 28.37
CA ASN A 18 4.30 33.13 28.69
C ASN A 18 3.19 32.68 29.68
N THR A 19 2.17 33.51 29.90
CA THR A 19 1.02 33.12 30.72
C THR A 19 -0.18 32.78 29.83
N ILE A 20 -0.79 31.61 30.05
CA ILE A 20 -2.06 31.22 29.44
C ILE A 20 -3.21 31.99 30.11
N CYS A 21 -4.22 32.39 29.33
CA CYS A 21 -5.39 33.04 29.91
C CYS A 21 -6.19 32.03 30.77
N GLY A 22 -6.97 32.53 31.74
CA GLY A 22 -7.76 31.68 32.65
C GLY A 22 -8.67 30.70 31.90
N ALA A 23 -9.25 31.10 30.77
CA ALA A 23 -10.08 30.23 29.94
C ALA A 23 -9.26 29.08 29.30
N CYS A 24 -8.06 29.35 28.78
CA CYS A 24 -7.17 28.31 28.25
C CYS A 24 -6.63 27.39 29.36
N TYR A 25 -6.36 27.93 30.55
CA TYR A 25 -5.96 27.14 31.71
C TYR A 25 -7.06 26.19 32.18
N GLU A 26 -8.29 26.68 32.32
CA GLU A 26 -9.45 25.85 32.67
C GLU A 26 -9.78 24.83 31.58
N GLY A 27 -9.63 25.21 30.30
CA GLY A 27 -9.74 24.28 29.17
C GLY A 27 -8.70 23.15 29.26
N ALA A 28 -7.43 23.46 29.48
CA ALA A 28 -6.36 22.48 29.63
C ALA A 28 -6.57 21.58 30.87
N ARG A 29 -6.96 22.16 32.02
CA ARG A 29 -7.28 21.39 33.23
C ARG A 29 -8.45 20.44 33.04
N SER A 30 -9.48 20.87 32.32
CA SER A 30 -10.63 20.04 32.01
C SER A 30 -10.23 18.85 31.14
N ILE A 31 -9.39 19.06 30.12
CA ILE A 31 -8.84 17.99 29.28
C ILE A 31 -7.99 17.03 30.11
N ILE A 32 -7.04 17.53 30.91
CA ILE A 32 -6.15 16.69 31.75
C ILE A 32 -6.95 15.87 32.76
N THR A 33 -7.92 16.49 33.44
CA THR A 33 -8.77 15.79 34.41
C THR A 33 -9.63 14.73 33.75
N PHE A 34 -10.11 15.00 32.54
CA PHE A 34 -10.88 14.05 31.75
C PHE A 34 -10.03 12.85 31.31
N THR A 35 -8.81 13.08 30.79
CA THR A 35 -7.86 12.02 30.44
C THR A 35 -7.56 11.12 31.64
N ASN A 36 -7.27 11.72 32.80
CA ASN A 36 -7.00 10.97 34.04
C ASN A 36 -8.20 10.15 34.53
N ARG A 37 -9.45 10.55 34.25
CA ARG A 37 -10.65 9.77 34.60
C ARG A 37 -10.79 8.53 33.71
N LEU A 38 -10.51 8.65 32.42
CA LEU A 38 -10.59 7.53 31.48
C LEU A 38 -9.48 6.48 31.72
N ASP A 39 -8.30 6.91 32.19
CA ASP A 39 -7.25 5.97 32.59
C ASP A 39 -7.62 5.18 33.87
N ASN A 40 -8.40 5.80 34.77
CA ASN A 40 -8.86 5.19 36.02
C ASN A 40 -10.11 4.30 35.87
N GLU A 41 -10.96 4.49 34.85
CA GLU A 41 -12.10 3.60 34.58
C GLU A 41 -11.69 2.18 34.11
N LYS A 42 -10.38 1.91 33.92
CA LYS A 42 -9.83 0.54 33.83
C LYS A 42 -9.75 -0.18 35.19
N GLY A 43 -10.21 0.43 36.30
CA GLY A 43 -10.30 -0.23 37.61
C GLY A 43 -11.50 0.25 38.43
N THR A 44 -12.32 -0.70 38.90
CA THR A 44 -13.41 -0.56 39.87
C THR A 44 -14.71 0.14 39.42
N GLU A 45 -15.74 -0.70 39.22
CA GLU A 45 -17.16 -0.32 39.23
C GLU A 45 -17.56 0.25 40.61
N LYS A 46 -18.14 1.46 40.64
CA LYS A 46 -19.33 1.81 41.43
C LYS A 46 -19.86 3.20 41.06
N PRO A 47 -21.18 3.38 40.88
CA PRO A 47 -21.75 4.66 40.51
C PRO A 47 -22.05 5.49 41.78
N SER A 48 -21.59 6.73 41.81
CA SER A 48 -22.18 7.75 42.67
C SER A 48 -22.49 9.00 41.84
N ASN A 49 -23.78 9.30 41.81
CA ASN A 49 -24.40 10.43 41.12
C ASN A 49 -23.79 11.75 41.57
N ASN A 50 -23.39 12.59 40.61
CA ASN A 50 -23.78 13.99 40.64
C ASN A 50 -23.77 14.60 39.23
N SER A 51 -24.91 15.17 38.89
CA SER A 51 -25.25 15.81 37.63
C SER A 51 -24.46 17.11 37.41
N VAL A 52 -23.71 17.16 36.32
CA VAL A 52 -23.39 18.42 35.63
C VAL A 52 -23.71 18.23 34.15
N SER A 53 -24.74 18.93 33.71
CA SER A 53 -25.13 19.10 32.32
C SER A 53 -24.05 19.89 31.57
N SER A 54 -23.23 19.20 30.76
CA SER A 54 -22.37 19.87 29.81
C SER A 54 -22.16 19.07 28.53
N SER A 55 -22.80 19.59 27.48
CA SER A 55 -22.44 19.54 26.05
C SER A 55 -22.27 18.18 25.37
N ASN A 56 -23.02 17.98 24.28
CA ASN A 56 -22.82 16.90 23.29
C ASN A 56 -21.38 16.82 22.72
N SER A 57 -20.53 17.83 22.97
CA SER A 57 -19.13 17.89 22.55
C SER A 57 -18.20 16.98 23.36
N THR A 58 -18.52 16.67 24.62
CA THR A 58 -17.63 15.88 25.51
C THR A 58 -17.63 14.39 25.20
N LYS A 59 -18.77 13.85 24.73
CA LYS A 59 -18.87 12.44 24.29
C LYS A 59 -18.00 12.17 23.06
N GLY A 60 -17.84 13.15 22.16
CA GLY A 60 -17.03 13.01 20.95
C GLY A 60 -15.55 12.77 21.25
N PHE A 61 -14.97 13.54 22.18
CA PHE A 61 -13.57 13.40 22.55
C PHE A 61 -13.28 12.11 23.33
N ALA A 62 -14.17 11.72 24.24
CA ALA A 62 -14.13 10.44 24.94
C ALA A 62 -14.06 9.26 23.97
N ASN A 63 -14.98 9.27 23.00
CA ASN A 63 -15.08 8.23 21.98
C ASN A 63 -13.86 8.22 21.05
N ALA A 64 -13.33 9.40 20.68
CA ALA A 64 -12.13 9.51 19.87
C ALA A 64 -10.89 8.93 20.59
N LEU A 65 -10.71 9.24 21.88
CA LEU A 65 -9.59 8.71 22.66
C LEU A 65 -9.70 7.19 22.85
N LYS A 66 -10.91 6.68 23.08
CA LYS A 66 -11.19 5.23 23.12
C LYS A 66 -10.82 4.56 21.79
N TRP A 67 -11.26 5.13 20.67
CA TRP A 67 -10.93 4.62 19.33
C TRP A 67 -9.43 4.63 19.06
N MET A 68 -8.70 5.69 19.43
CA MET A 68 -7.24 5.74 19.28
C MET A 68 -6.54 4.62 20.07
N LYS A 69 -7.04 4.31 21.27
CA LYS A 69 -6.51 3.23 22.10
C LYS A 69 -6.77 1.86 21.48
N GLU A 70 -7.99 1.63 21.00
CA GLU A 70 -8.36 0.40 20.29
C GLU A 70 -7.52 0.22 19.01
N MET A 71 -7.30 1.29 18.24
CA MET A 71 -6.44 1.27 17.06
C MET A 71 -4.99 0.94 17.40
N LYS A 72 -4.47 1.48 18.51
CA LYS A 72 -3.12 1.16 18.99
C LYS A 72 -3.00 -0.29 19.44
N GLU A 73 -3.97 -0.80 20.20
CA GLU A 73 -4.01 -2.21 20.63
C GLU A 73 -4.08 -3.14 19.40
N LEU A 74 -4.84 -2.77 18.35
CA LEU A 74 -4.89 -3.51 17.08
C LEU A 74 -3.57 -3.45 16.30
N GLU A 75 -2.90 -2.29 16.27
CA GLU A 75 -1.60 -2.13 15.62
C GLU A 75 -0.53 -3.00 16.29
N GLU A 76 -0.48 -3.01 17.62
CA GLU A 76 0.42 -3.86 18.41
C GLU A 76 0.17 -5.35 18.10
N GLU A 77 -1.09 -5.79 18.09
CA GLU A 77 -1.45 -7.17 17.73
C GLU A 77 -1.03 -7.53 16.29
N LEU A 78 -1.18 -6.59 15.34
CA LEU A 78 -0.78 -6.81 13.96
C LEU A 78 0.74 -6.91 13.82
N ILE A 79 1.50 -6.09 14.54
CA ILE A 79 2.97 -6.14 14.58
C ILE A 79 3.45 -7.48 15.12
N GLU A 80 2.85 -7.98 16.20
CA GLU A 80 3.19 -9.31 16.75
C GLU A 80 2.94 -10.42 15.73
N LYS A 81 1.80 -10.40 15.03
CA LYS A 81 1.48 -11.37 13.98
C LYS A 81 2.45 -11.28 12.80
N ILE A 82 2.82 -10.08 12.37
CA ILE A 82 3.81 -9.88 11.30
C ILE A 82 5.16 -10.44 11.73
N SER A 83 5.59 -10.18 12.97
CA SER A 83 6.84 -10.71 13.51
C SER A 83 6.84 -12.25 13.50
N PHE A 84 5.77 -12.88 13.96
CA PHE A 84 5.63 -14.34 13.94
C PHE A 84 5.74 -14.91 12.51
N LEU A 85 5.06 -14.30 11.54
CA LEU A 85 5.09 -14.76 10.15
C LEU A 85 6.42 -14.47 9.44
N SER A 86 7.22 -13.51 9.92
CA SER A 86 8.52 -13.17 9.35
C SER A 86 9.55 -14.31 9.44
N GLU A 87 9.33 -15.28 10.32
CA GLU A 87 10.16 -16.49 10.45
C GLU A 87 10.21 -17.31 9.15
N PHE A 88 9.15 -17.31 8.35
CA PHE A 88 9.16 -17.96 7.03
C PHE A 88 10.16 -17.29 6.08
N ALA A 89 10.33 -15.97 6.16
CA ALA A 89 11.34 -15.28 5.38
C ALA A 89 12.77 -15.61 5.85
N ALA A 90 12.97 -15.91 7.14
CA ALA A 90 14.24 -16.45 7.62
C ALA A 90 14.51 -17.85 7.05
N ALA A 91 13.51 -18.74 7.04
CA ALA A 91 13.64 -20.07 6.45
C ALA A 91 14.02 -20.01 4.95
N PHE A 92 13.53 -19.02 4.20
CA PHE A 92 13.94 -18.78 2.82
C PHE A 92 15.40 -18.34 2.72
N ARG A 93 15.82 -17.31 3.48
CA ARG A 93 17.20 -16.79 3.43
C ARG A 93 18.25 -17.81 3.88
N ASP A 94 17.90 -18.60 4.89
CA ASP A 94 18.80 -19.60 5.48
C ASP A 94 18.66 -20.97 4.79
N GLU A 95 17.83 -21.07 3.75
CA GLU A 95 17.57 -22.27 2.94
C GLU A 95 17.17 -23.52 3.77
N ILE A 96 16.52 -23.30 4.91
CA ILE A 96 16.18 -24.35 5.87
C ILE A 96 15.11 -25.27 5.29
N HIS A 97 15.44 -26.55 5.09
CA HIS A 97 14.49 -27.59 4.63
C HIS A 97 13.81 -27.28 3.29
N THR A 98 14.50 -26.60 2.37
CA THR A 98 14.01 -26.39 1.00
C THR A 98 13.85 -27.72 0.27
N ASP A 99 12.80 -27.82 -0.55
CA ASP A 99 12.37 -29.07 -1.21
C ASP A 99 12.09 -28.90 -2.72
N ILE A 100 12.42 -27.73 -3.26
CA ILE A 100 12.32 -27.40 -4.69
C ILE A 100 13.33 -26.34 -5.08
N GLN A 101 13.76 -26.37 -6.35
CA GLN A 101 14.54 -25.33 -7.01
C GLN A 101 13.65 -24.51 -7.95
N VAL A 102 13.82 -23.19 -7.99
CA VAL A 102 13.11 -22.34 -8.95
C VAL A 102 14.14 -21.72 -9.87
N LYS A 103 14.00 -22.00 -11.17
CA LYS A 103 14.90 -21.50 -12.21
C LYS A 103 14.35 -20.23 -12.85
N PRO A 104 15.18 -19.20 -13.04
CA PRO A 104 14.82 -18.06 -13.87
C PRO A 104 14.81 -18.48 -15.35
N GLY A 105 14.32 -17.58 -16.21
CA GLY A 105 14.31 -17.76 -17.67
C GLY A 105 15.62 -17.42 -18.37
N ASP A 106 16.52 -16.73 -17.68
CA ASP A 106 17.90 -16.55 -18.10
C ASP A 106 18.79 -17.73 -17.65
N ASP A 107 20.05 -17.71 -18.03
CA ASP A 107 21.05 -18.71 -17.57
C ASP A 107 21.48 -18.48 -16.10
N GLY A 108 20.65 -17.80 -15.31
CA GLY A 108 20.87 -17.53 -13.89
C GLY A 108 20.79 -18.80 -13.02
N PRO A 109 21.38 -18.77 -11.81
CA PRO A 109 21.33 -19.90 -10.90
C PRO A 109 19.90 -20.15 -10.39
N SER A 110 19.61 -21.41 -10.04
CA SER A 110 18.34 -21.76 -9.41
C SER A 110 18.30 -21.29 -7.96
N ILE A 111 17.12 -20.90 -7.49
CA ILE A 111 16.89 -20.46 -6.12
C ILE A 111 16.13 -21.57 -5.36
N PRO A 112 16.67 -22.09 -4.25
CA PRO A 112 15.98 -23.07 -3.42
C PRO A 112 14.76 -22.44 -2.73
N ALA A 113 13.65 -23.19 -2.66
CA ALA A 113 12.37 -22.73 -2.11
C ALA A 113 11.57 -23.88 -1.49
N HIS A 114 10.31 -23.60 -1.13
CA HIS A 114 9.42 -24.52 -0.45
C HIS A 114 8.13 -24.73 -1.24
N LYS A 115 7.86 -25.96 -1.67
CA LYS A 115 6.65 -26.35 -2.45
C LYS A 115 5.37 -25.90 -1.75
N ALA A 116 5.27 -26.17 -0.45
CA ALA A 116 4.09 -25.83 0.35
C ALA A 116 3.81 -24.32 0.37
N LEU A 117 4.87 -23.49 0.45
CA LEU A 117 4.70 -22.04 0.46
C LEU A 117 4.31 -21.52 -0.92
N LEU A 118 4.97 -21.98 -1.99
CA LEU A 118 4.62 -21.60 -3.36
C LEU A 118 3.16 -21.94 -3.68
N ALA A 119 2.73 -23.18 -3.35
CA ALA A 119 1.36 -23.65 -3.54
C ALA A 119 0.32 -22.88 -2.69
N ALA A 120 0.71 -22.41 -1.51
CA ALA A 120 -0.17 -21.60 -0.66
C ALA A 120 -0.37 -20.18 -1.19
N ARG A 121 0.62 -19.60 -1.89
CA ARG A 121 0.58 -18.22 -2.39
C ARG A 121 0.00 -18.07 -3.80
N SER A 122 -0.06 -19.16 -4.56
CA SER A 122 -0.50 -19.16 -5.95
C SER A 122 -1.26 -20.45 -6.29
N SER A 123 -2.47 -20.31 -6.81
CA SER A 123 -3.24 -21.40 -7.42
C SER A 123 -2.50 -22.03 -8.59
N ILE A 124 -1.80 -21.23 -9.39
CA ILE A 124 -1.01 -21.70 -10.53
C ILE A 124 0.18 -22.53 -10.07
N PHE A 125 0.97 -22.07 -9.10
CA PHE A 125 2.05 -22.88 -8.53
C PHE A 125 1.53 -24.16 -7.90
N ARG A 126 0.41 -24.12 -7.16
CA ARG A 126 -0.21 -25.33 -6.63
C ARG A 126 -0.54 -26.33 -7.73
N ASN A 127 -1.21 -25.88 -8.80
CA ASN A 127 -1.58 -26.73 -9.91
C ASN A 127 -0.35 -27.33 -10.62
N ILE A 128 0.70 -26.54 -10.83
CA ILE A 128 1.97 -27.01 -11.42
C ILE A 128 2.55 -28.13 -10.56
N LEU A 129 2.68 -27.90 -9.24
CA LEU A 129 3.27 -28.85 -8.29
C LEU A 129 2.43 -30.11 -8.09
N ASP A 130 1.10 -29.99 -8.09
CA ASP A 130 0.18 -31.13 -7.96
C ASP A 130 0.18 -31.99 -9.23
N SER A 131 0.33 -31.36 -10.42
CA SER A 131 0.32 -32.06 -11.71
C SER A 131 1.60 -32.88 -11.97
N ASP A 132 2.74 -32.46 -11.41
CA ASP A 132 4.01 -33.17 -11.48
C ASP A 132 4.02 -34.48 -10.67
N GLY A 133 3.09 -34.65 -9.72
CA GLY A 133 2.96 -35.90 -8.95
C GLY A 133 2.53 -37.13 -9.79
N CYS A 134 2.00 -36.94 -11.01
CA CYS A 134 1.48 -38.02 -11.85
C CYS A 134 2.44 -38.54 -12.94
N LYS A 135 3.62 -37.92 -13.14
CA LYS A 135 4.61 -38.34 -14.15
C LYS A 135 6.01 -38.32 -13.52
N ALA A 136 6.62 -39.49 -13.35
CA ALA A 136 7.95 -39.71 -12.76
C ALA A 136 9.09 -38.83 -13.33
N PRO A 137 10.29 -38.80 -12.71
CA PRO A 137 10.63 -38.52 -11.31
C PRO A 137 10.57 -36.99 -11.03
N PRO A 138 10.59 -36.52 -9.77
CA PRO A 138 10.51 -35.10 -9.51
C PRO A 138 11.82 -34.49 -10.00
N ASN A 139 11.79 -33.81 -11.15
CA ASN A 139 12.70 -32.70 -11.27
C ASN A 139 12.17 -31.72 -10.23
N ASP A 140 12.78 -31.71 -9.04
CA ASP A 140 12.53 -30.78 -7.94
C ASP A 140 12.92 -29.36 -8.39
N THR A 141 12.34 -28.92 -9.50
CA THR A 141 12.73 -27.75 -10.27
C THR A 141 11.55 -27.29 -11.11
N ILE A 142 11.10 -26.06 -10.88
CA ILE A 142 10.20 -25.34 -11.79
C ILE A 142 10.98 -24.21 -12.46
N THR A 143 10.57 -23.79 -13.66
CA THR A 143 11.21 -22.70 -14.40
C THR A 143 10.20 -21.58 -14.65
N LEU A 144 10.54 -20.35 -14.30
CA LEU A 144 9.74 -19.15 -14.55
C LEU A 144 10.41 -18.34 -15.68
N PRO A 145 10.11 -18.65 -16.96
CA PRO A 145 10.89 -18.20 -18.10
C PRO A 145 10.84 -16.69 -18.39
N GLU A 146 9.87 -15.99 -17.83
CA GLU A 146 9.70 -14.54 -18.01
C GLU A 146 10.47 -13.69 -17.00
N LEU A 147 11.10 -14.29 -15.99
CA LEU A 147 11.83 -13.58 -14.96
C LEU A 147 13.33 -13.86 -15.08
N ASN A 148 14.13 -12.81 -15.01
CA ASN A 148 15.56 -12.97 -14.78
C ASN A 148 15.84 -13.32 -13.31
N TYR A 149 17.09 -13.64 -12.97
CA TYR A 149 17.47 -14.02 -11.61
C TYR A 149 17.04 -13.00 -10.53
N GLU A 150 17.28 -11.70 -10.74
CA GLU A 150 16.97 -10.66 -9.73
C GLU A 150 15.46 -10.46 -9.54
N GLU A 151 14.70 -10.56 -10.63
CA GLU A 151 13.25 -10.49 -10.61
C GLU A 151 12.65 -11.71 -9.91
N LEU A 152 13.20 -12.90 -10.18
CA LEU A 152 12.80 -14.14 -9.52
C LEU A 152 13.10 -14.09 -8.02
N GLU A 153 14.30 -13.62 -7.64
CA GLU A 153 14.66 -13.45 -6.24
C GLU A 153 13.68 -12.49 -5.54
N SER A 154 13.35 -11.37 -6.20
CA SER A 154 12.37 -10.40 -5.68
C SER A 154 10.97 -10.99 -5.56
N LEU A 155 10.53 -11.80 -6.54
CA LEU A 155 9.25 -12.49 -6.46
C LEU A 155 9.24 -13.42 -5.24
N LEU A 156 10.24 -14.30 -5.11
CA LEU A 156 10.32 -15.26 -4.02
C LEU A 156 10.37 -14.56 -2.66
N GLU A 157 11.23 -13.55 -2.49
CA GLU A 157 11.29 -12.76 -1.26
C GLU A 157 9.91 -12.21 -0.88
N PHE A 158 9.16 -11.66 -1.84
CA PHE A 158 7.80 -11.20 -1.60
C PHE A 158 6.84 -12.32 -1.19
N LEU A 159 6.94 -13.52 -1.78
CA LEU A 159 6.07 -14.65 -1.40
C LEU A 159 6.29 -15.08 0.04
N TYR A 160 7.51 -14.92 0.57
CA TYR A 160 7.81 -15.23 1.97
C TYR A 160 7.44 -14.10 2.93
N SER A 161 7.76 -12.85 2.61
CA SER A 161 7.63 -11.72 3.54
C SER A 161 6.36 -10.87 3.36
N GLY A 162 5.75 -10.90 2.17
CA GLY A 162 4.69 -10.00 1.76
C GLY A 162 5.13 -8.55 1.51
N HIS A 163 6.43 -8.26 1.47
CA HIS A 163 6.97 -6.91 1.31
C HIS A 163 8.35 -6.95 0.61
N LEU A 164 8.70 -5.89 -0.13
CA LEU A 164 10.03 -5.72 -0.71
C LEU A 164 10.67 -4.37 -0.35
N PRO A 165 12.00 -4.31 -0.17
CA PRO A 165 12.73 -3.05 -0.04
C PRO A 165 12.43 -2.11 -1.21
N LYS A 166 12.46 -0.80 -0.93
CA LYS A 166 12.11 0.22 -1.92
C LYS A 166 12.94 0.10 -3.20
N GLU A 167 14.24 -0.20 -3.11
CA GLU A 167 15.08 -0.32 -4.31
C GLU A 167 14.64 -1.47 -5.22
N LYS A 168 14.24 -2.62 -4.64
CA LYS A 168 13.74 -3.77 -5.40
C LYS A 168 12.40 -3.46 -6.06
N VAL A 169 11.51 -2.77 -5.34
CA VAL A 169 10.20 -2.35 -5.89
C VAL A 169 10.40 -1.43 -7.09
N GLU A 170 11.19 -0.36 -6.94
CA GLU A 170 11.41 0.62 -8.02
C GLU A 170 12.01 -0.04 -9.27
N LYS A 171 12.86 -1.04 -9.09
CA LYS A 171 13.52 -1.75 -10.19
C LYS A 171 12.62 -2.80 -10.86
N HIS A 172 11.77 -3.49 -10.11
CA HIS A 172 11.09 -4.71 -10.57
C HIS A 172 9.56 -4.66 -10.52
N VAL A 173 8.92 -3.54 -10.14
CA VAL A 173 7.45 -3.46 -9.97
C VAL A 173 6.66 -3.91 -11.22
N TYR A 174 7.16 -3.62 -12.41
CA TYR A 174 6.51 -3.99 -13.67
C TYR A 174 6.56 -5.49 -13.94
N SER A 175 7.73 -6.11 -13.86
CA SER A 175 7.88 -7.56 -14.04
C SER A 175 7.18 -8.34 -12.93
N LEU A 176 7.22 -7.85 -11.70
CA LEU A 176 6.46 -8.42 -10.58
C LEU A 176 4.94 -8.33 -10.80
N SER A 177 4.43 -7.25 -11.42
CA SER A 177 3.00 -7.17 -11.75
C SER A 177 2.60 -8.18 -12.82
N VAL A 178 3.43 -8.36 -13.86
CA VAL A 178 3.19 -9.38 -14.90
C VAL A 178 3.24 -10.79 -14.30
N ALA A 179 4.21 -11.06 -13.41
CA ALA A 179 4.30 -12.32 -12.69
C ALA A 179 3.09 -12.56 -11.78
N ALA A 180 2.63 -11.52 -11.07
CA ALA A 180 1.49 -11.62 -10.18
C ALA A 180 0.19 -11.95 -10.92
N ASP A 181 -0.01 -11.38 -12.11
CA ASP A 181 -1.13 -11.73 -12.97
C ASP A 181 -1.00 -13.16 -13.49
N LYS A 182 0.15 -13.50 -14.08
CA LYS A 182 0.42 -14.82 -14.68
C LYS A 182 0.30 -15.98 -13.69
N TYR A 183 0.80 -15.79 -12.47
CA TYR A 183 0.77 -16.82 -11.42
C TYR A 183 -0.40 -16.64 -10.45
N GLU A 184 -1.37 -15.77 -10.75
CA GLU A 184 -2.54 -15.52 -9.91
C GLU A 184 -2.17 -15.30 -8.43
N ILE A 185 -1.44 -14.22 -8.16
CA ILE A 185 -0.98 -13.81 -6.82
C ILE A 185 -1.65 -12.48 -6.46
N PRO A 186 -2.92 -12.48 -6.00
CA PRO A 186 -3.72 -11.26 -5.88
C PRO A 186 -3.14 -10.21 -4.93
N PHE A 187 -2.43 -10.65 -3.90
CA PHE A 187 -1.80 -9.73 -2.95
C PHE A 187 -0.62 -8.98 -3.57
N LEU A 188 0.23 -9.67 -4.35
CA LEU A 188 1.31 -9.01 -5.10
C LEU A 188 0.75 -8.07 -6.16
N GLN A 189 -0.32 -8.46 -6.85
CA GLN A 189 -0.95 -7.61 -7.86
C GLN A 189 -1.44 -6.28 -7.28
N LYS A 190 -2.15 -6.33 -6.13
CA LYS A 190 -2.58 -5.13 -5.40
C LYS A 190 -1.40 -4.31 -4.88
N TYR A 191 -0.35 -4.98 -4.40
CA TYR A 191 0.86 -4.31 -3.93
C TYR A 191 1.52 -3.52 -5.07
N CYS A 192 1.77 -4.16 -6.21
CA CYS A 192 2.36 -3.50 -7.39
C CYS A 192 1.49 -2.33 -7.88
N GLU A 193 0.17 -2.49 -7.92
CA GLU A 193 -0.76 -1.41 -8.28
C GLU A 193 -0.59 -0.19 -7.36
N HIS A 194 -0.57 -0.40 -6.05
CA HIS A 194 -0.37 0.68 -5.09
C HIS A 194 0.97 1.39 -5.27
N GLN A 195 2.05 0.64 -5.52
CA GLN A 195 3.39 1.21 -5.74
C GLN A 195 3.46 2.02 -7.05
N MET A 196 2.85 1.53 -8.14
CA MET A 196 2.77 2.26 -9.41
C MET A 196 1.95 3.54 -9.28
N LEU A 197 0.79 3.50 -8.61
CA LEU A 197 -0.03 4.68 -8.37
C LEU A 197 0.67 5.73 -7.49
N GLY A 198 1.38 5.28 -6.45
CA GLY A 198 2.14 6.15 -5.56
C GLY A 198 3.35 6.83 -6.22
N SER A 199 3.84 6.28 -7.33
CA SER A 199 5.00 6.79 -8.08
C SER A 199 4.64 7.37 -9.45
N LEU A 200 3.35 7.44 -9.81
CA LEU A 200 2.86 7.89 -11.11
C LEU A 200 3.29 9.33 -11.44
N ASN A 201 3.97 9.50 -12.57
CA ASN A 201 4.47 10.76 -13.10
C ASN A 201 4.56 10.74 -14.64
N SER A 202 4.92 11.86 -15.26
CA SER A 202 4.97 11.97 -16.73
C SER A 202 5.99 11.04 -17.40
N PHE A 203 7.06 10.66 -16.70
CA PHE A 203 8.10 9.77 -17.24
C PHE A 203 7.66 8.30 -17.29
N ASN A 204 6.83 7.86 -16.33
CA ASN A 204 6.44 6.45 -16.19
C ASN A 204 4.97 6.16 -16.53
N ALA A 205 4.13 7.18 -16.76
CA ALA A 205 2.70 6.98 -17.03
C ALA A 205 2.41 6.09 -18.24
N LEU A 206 3.23 6.16 -19.29
CA LEU A 206 3.10 5.30 -20.48
C LEU A 206 3.43 3.83 -20.17
N ASP A 207 4.42 3.58 -19.31
CA ASP A 207 4.79 2.22 -18.91
C ASP A 207 3.72 1.60 -18.03
N ILE A 208 3.21 2.38 -17.06
CA ILE A 208 2.13 1.93 -16.17
C ILE A 208 0.87 1.65 -17.00
N LEU A 209 0.57 2.46 -18.02
CA LEU A 209 -0.52 2.18 -18.95
C LEU A 209 -0.31 0.86 -19.69
N GLU A 210 0.89 0.61 -20.22
CA GLU A 210 1.20 -0.66 -20.91
C GLU A 210 1.05 -1.87 -19.99
N ILE A 211 1.56 -1.78 -18.75
CA ILE A 211 1.46 -2.84 -17.75
C ILE A 211 0.01 -3.08 -17.35
N SER A 212 -0.78 -2.01 -17.16
CA SER A 212 -2.19 -2.13 -16.81
C SER A 212 -3.01 -2.81 -17.92
N ASP A 213 -2.64 -2.61 -19.19
CA ASP A 213 -3.27 -3.29 -20.32
C ASP A 213 -2.85 -4.76 -20.38
N THR A 214 -1.56 -5.03 -20.20
CA THR A 214 -0.98 -6.40 -20.20
C THR A 214 -1.62 -7.27 -19.12
N CYS A 215 -1.74 -6.76 -17.90
CA CYS A 215 -2.33 -7.49 -16.77
C CYS A 215 -3.86 -7.33 -16.68
N SER A 216 -4.51 -6.77 -17.71
CA SER A 216 -5.96 -6.48 -17.71
C SER A 216 -6.47 -5.75 -16.45
N ASN A 217 -5.64 -4.92 -15.82
CA ASN A 217 -5.98 -4.16 -14.61
C ASN A 217 -6.70 -2.87 -15.00
N GLN A 218 -8.03 -2.92 -15.02
CA GLN A 218 -8.87 -1.81 -15.46
C GLN A 218 -8.75 -0.56 -14.57
N SER A 219 -8.59 -0.71 -13.25
CA SER A 219 -8.51 0.43 -12.33
C SER A 219 -7.22 1.22 -12.52
N LEU A 220 -6.09 0.50 -12.62
CA LEU A 220 -4.79 1.09 -12.92
C LEU A 220 -4.78 1.75 -14.31
N LYS A 221 -5.42 1.10 -15.29
CA LYS A 221 -5.52 1.59 -16.66
C LYS A 221 -6.28 2.90 -16.75
N GLU A 222 -7.46 2.98 -16.13
CA GLU A 222 -8.26 4.21 -16.11
C GLU A 222 -7.52 5.34 -15.42
N THR A 223 -6.88 5.07 -14.28
CA THR A 223 -6.12 6.07 -13.53
C THR A 223 -4.93 6.59 -14.34
N SER A 224 -4.21 5.70 -15.03
CA SER A 224 -3.07 6.05 -15.89
C SER A 224 -3.52 6.86 -17.11
N LEU A 225 -4.61 6.45 -17.77
CA LEU A 225 -5.19 7.20 -18.89
C LEU A 225 -5.60 8.61 -18.47
N ASN A 226 -6.29 8.74 -17.34
CA ASN A 226 -6.71 10.03 -16.81
C ASN A 226 -5.51 10.93 -16.50
N PHE A 227 -4.44 10.37 -15.92
CA PHE A 227 -3.20 11.11 -15.69
C PHE A 227 -2.56 11.58 -16.99
N ILE A 228 -2.48 10.70 -18.00
CA ILE A 228 -1.91 11.04 -19.31
C ILE A 228 -2.71 12.16 -19.97
N VAL A 229 -4.05 12.09 -19.95
CA VAL A 229 -4.91 13.12 -20.54
C VAL A 229 -4.70 14.48 -19.88
N ARG A 230 -4.57 14.51 -18.54
CA ARG A 230 -4.31 15.75 -17.80
C ARG A 230 -2.95 16.38 -18.08
N ASN A 231 -1.97 15.57 -18.47
CA ASN A 231 -0.60 16.00 -18.78
C ASN A 231 -0.25 15.76 -20.27
N MET A 232 -1.27 15.79 -21.14
CA MET A 232 -1.17 15.30 -22.51
C MET A 232 -0.13 16.08 -23.34
N GLU A 233 -0.01 17.39 -23.14
CA GLU A 233 0.94 18.23 -23.86
C GLU A 233 2.38 17.77 -23.60
N GLU A 234 2.77 17.59 -22.34
CA GLU A 234 4.12 17.12 -21.98
C GLU A 234 4.40 15.72 -22.54
N ILE A 235 3.43 14.82 -22.41
CA ILE A 235 3.63 13.40 -22.74
C ILE A 235 3.67 13.18 -24.25
N VAL A 236 2.71 13.71 -25.01
CA VAL A 236 2.55 13.43 -26.45
C VAL A 236 3.68 14.02 -27.28
N PHE A 237 4.29 15.12 -26.84
CA PHE A 237 5.46 15.72 -27.52
C PHE A 237 6.81 15.13 -27.07
N SER A 238 6.80 14.10 -26.21
CA SER A 238 8.03 13.42 -25.78
C SER A 238 8.45 12.34 -26.79
N SER A 239 9.76 12.14 -26.95
CA SER A 239 10.31 11.03 -27.75
C SER A 239 9.90 9.64 -27.21
N ARG A 240 9.57 9.55 -25.92
CA ARG A 240 9.03 8.34 -25.31
C ARG A 240 7.67 7.97 -25.90
N PHE A 241 6.83 8.96 -26.18
CA PHE A 241 5.53 8.74 -26.78
C PHE A 241 5.64 8.24 -28.23
N ASP A 242 6.63 8.72 -29.00
CA ASP A 242 6.88 8.22 -30.36
C ASP A 242 7.18 6.71 -30.34
N ALA A 243 8.08 6.27 -29.45
CA ALA A 243 8.40 4.85 -29.29
C ALA A 243 7.19 4.04 -28.79
N PHE A 244 6.44 4.59 -27.83
CA PHE A 244 5.22 3.98 -27.31
C PHE A 244 4.15 3.80 -28.39
N ALA A 245 3.92 4.81 -29.23
CA ALA A 245 2.90 4.78 -30.27
C ALA A 245 3.19 3.74 -31.35
N LEU A 246 4.48 3.53 -31.68
CA LEU A 246 4.90 2.48 -32.60
C LEU A 246 4.66 1.08 -32.02
N LYS A 247 4.95 0.90 -30.73
CA LYS A 247 4.79 -0.38 -30.03
C LYS A 247 3.33 -0.72 -29.71
N ASN A 248 2.54 0.28 -29.32
CA ASN A 248 1.19 0.11 -28.78
C ASN A 248 0.12 0.96 -29.50
N PRO A 249 -0.16 0.73 -30.80
CA PRO A 249 -1.12 1.55 -31.54
C PRO A 249 -2.53 1.58 -30.93
N HIS A 250 -2.97 0.47 -30.31
CA HIS A 250 -4.29 0.40 -29.67
C HIS A 250 -4.38 1.26 -28.41
N LEU A 251 -3.29 1.42 -27.65
CA LEU A 251 -3.24 2.30 -26.50
C LEU A 251 -3.22 3.77 -26.94
N THR A 252 -2.53 4.10 -28.03
CA THR A 252 -2.60 5.46 -28.61
C THR A 252 -4.03 5.82 -28.99
N VAL A 253 -4.78 4.91 -29.63
CA VAL A 253 -6.20 5.12 -29.93
C VAL A 253 -7.03 5.34 -28.65
N GLN A 254 -6.75 4.60 -27.58
CA GLN A 254 -7.43 4.78 -26.29
C GLN A 254 -7.11 6.13 -25.65
N ILE A 255 -5.85 6.56 -25.66
CA ILE A 255 -5.42 7.89 -25.18
C ILE A 255 -6.14 8.99 -25.96
N THR A 256 -6.18 8.90 -27.30
CA THR A 256 -6.90 9.87 -28.14
C THR A 256 -8.38 9.90 -27.83
N ARG A 257 -9.04 8.74 -27.66
CA ARG A 257 -10.46 8.69 -27.29
C ARG A 257 -10.71 9.32 -25.93
N ALA A 258 -9.86 9.01 -24.95
CA ALA A 258 -9.96 9.54 -23.60
C ALA A 258 -9.83 11.06 -23.57
N SER A 259 -8.93 11.66 -24.37
CA SER A 259 -8.79 13.11 -24.43
C SER A 259 -10.00 13.81 -25.03
N PHE A 260 -10.63 13.25 -26.07
CA PHE A 260 -11.87 13.81 -26.61
C PHE A 260 -13.03 13.75 -25.61
N VAL A 261 -13.11 12.67 -24.81
CA VAL A 261 -14.12 12.55 -23.75
C VAL A 261 -13.90 13.62 -22.68
N ASP A 262 -12.65 13.82 -22.25
CA ASP A 262 -12.30 14.84 -21.25
C ASP A 262 -12.60 16.26 -21.72
N ILE A 263 -12.28 16.59 -22.98
CA ILE A 263 -12.64 17.88 -23.60
C ILE A 263 -14.16 18.07 -23.63
N LYS A 264 -14.93 17.04 -23.98
CA LYS A 264 -16.39 17.10 -24.00
C LYS A 264 -16.96 17.33 -22.60
N ASN A 265 -16.43 16.63 -21.60
CA ASN A 265 -16.85 16.78 -20.21
C ASN A 265 -16.53 18.18 -19.68
N SER A 266 -15.35 18.71 -19.97
CA SER A 266 -14.93 20.06 -19.59
C SER A 266 -15.83 21.15 -20.21
N ARG A 267 -16.28 20.97 -21.46
CA ARG A 267 -17.22 21.89 -22.12
C ARG A 267 -18.63 21.86 -21.55
N ASN A 268 -19.07 20.71 -21.03
CA ASN A 268 -20.40 20.55 -20.43
C ASN A 268 -20.45 21.00 -18.97
N ALA A 269 -19.30 21.22 -18.33
CA ALA A 269 -19.19 21.68 -16.95
C ALA A 269 -19.16 23.21 -16.80
N VAL A 270 -19.15 23.94 -17.92
CA VAL A 270 -19.20 25.41 -18.02
C VAL A 270 -20.60 25.84 -18.48
#